data_AF-A0A8E1WLX7-F1
#
_entry.id   AF-A0A8E1WLX7-F1
#
_cell.length_a   1.000
_cell.length_b   1.000
_cell.length_c   1.000
_cell.angle_alpha   90.00
_cell.angle_beta   90.00
_cell.angle_gamma   90.00
#
_symmetry.space_group_name_H-M   'P 1'
#
loop_
_entity.id
_entity.type
_entity.pdbx_description
1 polymer ?
#
loop_
_entity_poly.entity_id
_entity_poly.type
_entity_poly.pdbx_seq_one_letter_code
_entity_poly.pdbx_strand_id
1 'polypeptide(L)'
;MAEVLFYHLTESTLEDALPGLLERSLQRGWKAVVQCGSEERRDALDQHLWTFRDDSFLAHGSDREAHAADQPVVLTVTEDNPNAAEIRFLVDGAVPPDITLYQRAVFLFDGHDAAQLEGAREHWKTMKSAGHAVTYWQQTADKRWERKA
;
A
#
# COMPACT_ATOMS: atom_id res chain seq x y z
N MET A 1 -15.49 -1.98 10.44
CA MET A 1 -14.45 -1.01 10.88
C MET A 1 -13.11 -1.59 10.45
N ALA A 2 -12.40 -0.92 9.55
CA ALA A 2 -11.07 -1.35 9.11
C ALA A 2 -9.95 -0.81 10.02
N GLU A 3 -8.85 -1.53 10.11
CA GLU A 3 -7.58 -1.01 10.64
C GLU A 3 -6.89 -0.15 9.58
N VAL A 4 -6.49 1.06 9.92
CA VAL A 4 -5.83 1.98 8.98
C VAL A 4 -4.44 2.32 9.49
N LEU A 5 -3.43 2.02 8.69
CA LEU A 5 -2.03 2.23 9.04
C LEU A 5 -1.43 3.27 8.09
N PHE A 6 -0.93 4.35 8.67
CA PHE A 6 -0.18 5.38 7.94
C PHE A 6 1.31 5.15 8.17
N TYR A 7 2.03 4.79 7.12
CA TYR A 7 3.47 4.55 7.11
C TYR A 7 4.19 5.70 6.42
N HIS A 8 4.98 6.42 7.20
CA HIS A 8 5.79 7.54 6.75
C HIS A 8 7.21 7.08 6.42
N LEU A 9 7.51 7.08 5.13
CA LEU A 9 8.80 6.69 4.58
C LEU A 9 9.78 7.86 4.71
N THR A 10 10.66 7.80 5.71
CA THR A 10 11.69 8.84 5.94
C THR A 10 13.10 8.34 5.65
N GLU A 11 13.31 7.03 5.59
CA GLU A 11 14.64 6.41 5.45
C GLU A 11 14.73 5.41 4.29
N SER A 12 13.60 5.04 3.69
CA SER A 12 13.50 4.08 2.60
C SER A 12 12.57 4.59 1.52
N THR A 13 12.79 4.18 0.29
CA THR A 13 11.83 4.43 -0.79
C THR A 13 10.60 3.52 -0.63
N LEU A 14 9.55 3.81 -1.40
CA LEU A 14 8.41 2.93 -1.51
C LEU A 14 8.84 1.54 -2.01
N GLU A 15 9.67 1.53 -3.03
CA GLU A 15 10.21 0.37 -3.73
C GLU A 15 11.04 -0.53 -2.80
N ASP A 16 11.70 0.05 -1.79
CA ASP A 16 12.42 -0.71 -0.75
C ASP A 16 11.47 -1.31 0.30
N ALA A 17 10.45 -0.55 0.73
CA ALA A 17 9.64 -0.89 1.89
C ALA A 17 8.43 -1.79 1.56
N LEU A 18 7.80 -1.56 0.41
CA LEU A 18 6.56 -2.21 0.00
C LEU A 18 6.71 -3.74 -0.20
N PRO A 19 7.76 -4.27 -0.85
CA PRO A 19 7.87 -5.72 -1.09
C PRO A 19 7.80 -6.54 0.20
N GLY A 20 8.51 -6.12 1.24
CA GLY A 20 8.49 -6.80 2.54
C GLY A 20 7.15 -6.69 3.26
N LEU A 21 6.35 -5.64 3.02
CA LEU A 21 4.99 -5.53 3.55
C LEU A 21 4.01 -6.46 2.82
N LEU A 22 4.18 -6.60 1.51
CA LEU A 22 3.40 -7.52 0.68
C LEU A 22 3.72 -8.99 1.04
N GLU A 23 5.00 -9.36 1.14
CA GLU A 23 5.43 -10.68 1.60
C GLU A 23 4.79 -11.04 2.96
N ARG A 24 4.82 -10.12 3.93
CA ARG A 24 4.19 -10.31 5.25
C ARG A 24 2.66 -10.39 5.20
N SER A 25 2.02 -9.86 4.17
CA SER A 25 0.57 -9.95 3.98
C SER A 25 0.20 -11.31 3.41
N LEU A 26 0.92 -11.76 2.38
CA LEU A 26 0.77 -13.08 1.80
C LEU A 26 1.08 -14.20 2.80
N GLN A 27 2.10 -14.04 3.64
CA GLN A 27 2.43 -14.98 4.72
C GLN A 27 1.30 -15.14 5.76
N ARG A 28 0.42 -14.14 5.90
CA ARG A 28 -0.79 -14.21 6.73
C ARG A 28 -1.99 -14.85 6.01
N GLY A 29 -1.82 -15.21 4.73
CA GLY A 29 -2.87 -15.73 3.87
C GLY A 29 -3.80 -14.66 3.29
N TRP A 30 -3.42 -13.38 3.35
CA TRP A 30 -4.20 -12.30 2.77
C TRP A 30 -3.79 -12.06 1.32
N LYS A 31 -4.77 -11.83 0.45
CA LYS A 31 -4.55 -11.21 -0.85
C LYS A 31 -4.44 -9.69 -0.67
N ALA A 32 -3.62 -9.07 -1.51
CA ALA A 32 -3.39 -7.64 -1.48
C ALA A 32 -3.81 -6.98 -2.79
N VAL A 33 -4.21 -5.72 -2.67
CA VAL A 33 -4.33 -4.80 -3.81
C VAL A 33 -3.51 -3.55 -3.51
N VAL A 34 -2.69 -3.13 -4.46
CA VAL A 34 -1.86 -1.92 -4.39
C VAL A 34 -2.41 -0.92 -5.38
N GLN A 35 -2.95 0.19 -4.86
CA GLN A 35 -3.46 1.27 -5.66
C GLN A 35 -2.41 2.36 -5.80
N CYS A 36 -2.02 2.64 -7.04
CA CYS A 36 -1.04 3.65 -7.41
C CYS A 36 -1.74 4.93 -7.87
N GLY A 37 -1.08 6.08 -7.72
CA GLY A 37 -1.63 7.38 -8.15
C GLY A 37 -1.69 7.58 -9.67
N SER A 38 -0.96 6.79 -10.45
CA SER A 38 -0.97 6.85 -11.92
C SER A 38 -0.58 5.53 -12.58
N GLU A 39 -0.87 5.39 -13.87
CA GLU A 39 -0.52 4.20 -14.65
C GLU A 39 1.00 4.03 -14.77
N GLU A 40 1.73 5.14 -14.93
CA GLU A 40 3.19 5.12 -15.01
C GLU A 40 3.82 4.60 -13.72
N ARG A 41 3.26 4.99 -12.56
CA ARG A 41 3.71 4.49 -11.25
C ARG A 41 3.36 3.02 -11.04
N ARG A 42 2.16 2.59 -11.45
CA ARG A 42 1.77 1.17 -11.43
C ARG A 42 2.74 0.32 -12.26
N ASP A 43 3.02 0.73 -13.49
CA ASP A 43 3.84 -0.06 -14.43
C ASP A 43 5.32 -0.07 -14.01
N ALA A 44 5.82 1.02 -13.42
CA ALA A 44 7.15 1.06 -12.83
C ALA A 44 7.26 0.12 -11.61
N LEU A 45 6.23 0.11 -10.76
CA LEU A 45 6.19 -0.77 -9.59
C LEU A 45 6.10 -2.25 -9.98
N ASP A 46 5.30 -2.59 -11.00
CA ASP A 46 5.20 -3.94 -11.56
C ASP A 46 6.58 -4.49 -11.96
N GLN A 47 7.34 -3.73 -12.75
CA GLN A 47 8.69 -4.11 -13.16
C GLN A 47 9.64 -4.28 -11.97
N HIS A 48 9.53 -3.41 -10.97
CA HIS A 48 10.37 -3.46 -9.77
C HIS A 48 10.08 -4.69 -8.92
N LEU A 49 8.82 -5.03 -8.70
CA LEU A 49 8.42 -6.17 -7.86
C LEU A 49 8.88 -7.53 -8.43
N TRP A 50 9.25 -7.60 -9.71
CA TRP A 50 9.90 -8.78 -10.28
C TRP A 50 11.40 -8.87 -10.01
N THR A 51 12.06 -7.75 -9.71
CA THR A 51 13.54 -7.68 -9.64
C THR A 51 14.07 -7.13 -8.32
N PHE A 52 13.21 -6.84 -7.34
CA PHE A 52 13.61 -6.22 -6.07
C PHE A 52 14.61 -7.04 -5.23
N ARG A 53 14.65 -8.37 -5.41
CA ARG A 53 15.62 -9.26 -4.76
C ARG A 53 15.80 -10.54 -5.58
N ASP A 54 17.04 -10.92 -5.88
CA ASP A 54 17.40 -12.04 -6.76
C ASP A 54 16.81 -13.40 -6.35
N ASP A 55 16.56 -13.62 -5.07
CA ASP A 55 16.02 -14.87 -4.50
C ASP A 55 14.57 -14.74 -4.01
N SER A 56 13.84 -13.74 -4.51
CA SER A 56 12.44 -13.49 -4.16
C SER A 56 11.49 -13.82 -5.31
N PHE A 57 10.29 -14.27 -4.94
CA PHE A 57 9.18 -14.39 -5.87
C PHE A 57 7.93 -13.87 -5.19
N LEU A 58 7.53 -12.65 -5.56
CA LEU A 58 6.27 -12.05 -5.13
C LEU A 58 5.28 -12.19 -6.28
N ALA A 59 4.42 -13.20 -6.24
CA ALA A 59 3.39 -13.38 -7.26
C ALA A 59 2.47 -12.14 -7.29
N HIS A 60 2.44 -11.45 -8.41
CA HIS A 60 1.59 -10.28 -8.63
C HIS A 60 1.22 -10.16 -10.11
N GLY A 61 0.22 -9.32 -10.39
CA GLY A 61 -0.09 -8.85 -11.74
C GLY A 61 -0.85 -7.54 -11.70
N SER A 62 -1.01 -6.92 -12.85
CA SER A 62 -1.73 -5.65 -12.98
C SER A 62 -3.23 -5.84 -13.26
N ASP A 63 -4.03 -4.82 -12.97
CA ASP A 63 -5.44 -4.73 -13.34
C ASP A 63 -5.71 -4.71 -14.86
N ARG A 64 -4.66 -4.60 -15.68
CA ARG A 64 -4.74 -4.68 -17.15
C ARG A 64 -4.76 -6.11 -17.67
N GLU A 65 -4.37 -7.07 -16.85
CA GLU A 65 -4.28 -8.46 -17.24
C GLU A 65 -5.63 -9.17 -17.09
N ALA A 66 -5.93 -10.08 -18.02
CA ALA A 66 -7.21 -10.79 -18.05
C ALA A 66 -7.48 -11.63 -16.78
N HIS A 67 -6.43 -12.01 -16.05
CA HIS A 67 -6.48 -12.89 -14.90
C HIS A 67 -6.14 -12.18 -13.57
N ALA A 68 -6.35 -10.85 -13.49
CA ALA A 68 -6.09 -10.10 -12.26
C ALA A 68 -6.78 -10.69 -11.01
N ALA A 69 -7.98 -11.26 -11.17
CA ALA A 69 -8.71 -11.90 -10.07
C ALA A 69 -8.00 -13.11 -9.44
N ASP A 70 -7.15 -13.79 -10.21
CA ASP A 70 -6.38 -14.96 -9.78
C ASP A 70 -5.08 -14.57 -9.07
N GLN A 71 -4.66 -13.31 -9.17
CA GLN A 71 -3.40 -12.84 -8.61
C GLN A 71 -3.49 -12.63 -7.09
N PRO A 72 -2.50 -13.09 -6.31
CA PRO A 72 -2.49 -12.87 -4.87
C PRO A 72 -2.16 -11.42 -4.50
N VAL A 73 -1.46 -10.69 -5.39
CA VAL A 73 -1.28 -9.24 -5.32
C VAL A 73 -1.72 -8.63 -6.65
N VAL A 74 -2.60 -7.64 -6.61
CA VAL A 74 -3.00 -6.86 -7.80
C VAL A 74 -2.48 -5.44 -7.71
N LEU A 75 -1.85 -4.95 -8.78
CA LEU A 75 -1.50 -3.54 -8.94
C LEU A 75 -2.58 -2.83 -9.76
N THR A 76 -3.10 -1.72 -9.27
CA THR A 76 -4.20 -1.00 -9.92
C THR A 76 -4.04 0.51 -9.81
N VAL A 77 -4.75 1.24 -10.68
CA VAL A 77 -4.95 2.69 -10.58
C VAL A 77 -6.40 3.05 -10.25
N THR A 78 -7.27 2.05 -10.13
CA THR A 78 -8.71 2.22 -9.88
C THR A 78 -9.08 1.87 -8.45
N GLU A 79 -10.34 2.10 -8.12
CA GLU A 79 -10.95 1.75 -6.84
C GLU A 79 -11.32 0.26 -6.73
N ASP A 80 -11.18 -0.50 -7.83
CA ASP A 80 -11.65 -1.88 -7.93
C ASP A 80 -10.85 -2.85 -7.05
N ASN A 81 -11.51 -3.91 -6.59
CA ASN A 81 -10.91 -5.00 -5.82
C ASN A 81 -11.05 -6.34 -6.56
N PRO A 82 -10.35 -6.54 -7.69
CA PRO A 82 -10.61 -7.64 -8.61
C PRO A 82 -10.29 -9.02 -8.01
N ASN A 83 -9.32 -9.09 -7.09
CA ASN A 83 -8.91 -10.35 -6.46
C ASN A 83 -9.56 -10.59 -5.09
N ALA A 84 -10.52 -9.74 -4.68
CA ALA A 84 -11.16 -9.75 -3.37
C ALA A 84 -10.16 -9.66 -2.20
N ALA A 85 -9.15 -8.80 -2.34
CA ALA A 85 -8.12 -8.57 -1.34
C ALA A 85 -8.66 -8.13 0.02
N GLU A 86 -8.08 -8.70 1.08
CA GLU A 86 -8.33 -8.32 2.47
C GLU A 86 -7.57 -7.06 2.89
N ILE A 87 -6.46 -6.75 2.22
CA ILE A 87 -5.61 -5.60 2.51
C ILE A 87 -5.42 -4.72 1.27
N ARG A 88 -5.61 -3.41 1.43
CA ARG A 88 -5.32 -2.41 0.41
C ARG A 88 -4.14 -1.56 0.80
N PHE A 89 -3.16 -1.45 -0.10
CA PHE A 89 -2.06 -0.51 -0.03
C PHE A 89 -2.36 0.68 -0.93
N LEU A 90 -2.16 1.89 -0.42
CA LEU A 90 -2.32 3.15 -1.14
C LEU A 90 -0.97 3.82 -1.20
N VAL A 91 -0.49 4.07 -2.40
CA VAL A 91 0.87 4.55 -2.66
C VAL A 91 0.83 5.71 -3.65
N ASP A 92 1.90 6.50 -3.69
CA ASP A 92 2.07 7.60 -4.64
C ASP A 92 0.87 8.57 -4.69
N GLY A 93 0.30 8.88 -3.53
CA GLY A 93 -0.84 9.81 -3.42
C GLY A 93 -2.19 9.26 -3.92
N ALA A 94 -2.34 7.95 -4.07
CA ALA A 94 -3.60 7.34 -4.45
C ALA A 94 -4.75 7.71 -3.50
N VAL A 95 -5.90 8.07 -4.09
CA VAL A 95 -7.12 8.39 -3.35
C VAL A 95 -7.84 7.09 -2.94
N PRO A 96 -8.18 6.90 -1.65
CA PRO A 96 -8.80 5.67 -1.19
C PRO A 96 -10.23 5.50 -1.69
N PRO A 97 -10.64 4.26 -2.06
CA PRO A 97 -12.05 3.90 -2.19
C PRO A 97 -12.69 3.79 -0.80
N ASP A 98 -13.93 3.28 -0.74
CA ASP A 98 -14.49 2.83 0.53
C ASP A 98 -13.65 1.70 1.14
N ILE A 99 -12.87 2.05 2.18
CA ILE A 99 -11.98 1.11 2.85
C ILE A 99 -12.69 0.20 3.87
N THR A 100 -13.99 0.38 4.11
CA THR A 100 -14.73 -0.42 5.11
C THR A 100 -14.83 -1.90 4.75
N LEU A 101 -14.65 -2.24 3.47
CA LEU A 101 -14.66 -3.59 2.92
C LEU A 101 -13.36 -4.37 3.20
N TYR A 102 -12.30 -3.69 3.62
CA TYR A 102 -10.99 -4.30 3.88
C TYR A 102 -10.80 -4.59 5.37
N GLN A 103 -10.02 -5.62 5.67
CA GLN A 103 -9.53 -5.84 7.03
C GLN A 103 -8.53 -4.74 7.41
N ARG A 104 -7.68 -4.35 6.44
CA ARG A 104 -6.65 -3.33 6.64
C ARG A 104 -6.46 -2.44 5.42
N ALA A 105 -6.33 -1.14 5.66
CA ALA A 105 -5.87 -0.17 4.66
C ALA A 105 -4.52 0.40 5.10
N VAL A 106 -3.57 0.47 4.18
CA VAL A 106 -2.18 0.88 4.45
C VAL A 106 -1.83 2.03 3.52
N PHE A 107 -1.63 3.22 4.07
CA PHE A 107 -1.16 4.39 3.34
C PHE A 107 0.36 4.47 3.47
N LEU A 108 1.08 4.40 2.36
CA LEU A 108 2.52 4.68 2.31
C LEU A 108 2.73 6.02 1.61
N PHE A 109 3.51 6.89 2.25
CA PHE A 109 3.81 8.21 1.71
C PHE A 109 5.26 8.59 1.99
N ASP A 110 5.88 9.23 1.00
CA ASP A 110 7.23 9.75 1.10
C ASP A 110 7.27 11.01 1.98
N GLY A 111 8.14 11.00 2.99
CA GLY A 111 8.37 12.12 3.88
C GLY A 111 9.09 13.30 3.25
N HIS A 112 9.65 13.13 2.06
CA HIS A 112 10.33 14.17 1.30
C HIS A 112 9.43 14.78 0.22
N ASP A 113 8.22 14.24 0.04
CA ASP A 113 7.21 14.76 -0.88
C ASP A 113 6.14 15.54 -0.11
N ALA A 114 6.15 16.87 -0.28
CA ALA A 114 5.21 17.76 0.40
C ALA A 114 3.74 17.46 0.03
N ALA A 115 3.45 17.09 -1.22
CA ALA A 115 2.09 16.82 -1.66
C ALA A 115 1.55 15.52 -1.04
N GLN A 116 2.39 14.49 -0.96
CA GLN A 116 2.00 13.23 -0.29
C GLN A 116 1.83 13.41 1.22
N LEU A 117 2.66 14.23 1.87
CA LEU A 117 2.50 14.58 3.28
C LEU A 117 1.18 15.29 3.56
N GLU A 118 0.80 16.24 2.71
CA GLU A 118 -0.47 16.95 2.81
C GLU A 118 -1.66 15.99 2.60
N GLY A 119 -1.63 15.19 1.53
CA GLY A 119 -2.66 14.18 1.26
C GLY A 119 -2.80 13.16 2.40
N ALA A 120 -1.70 12.66 2.95
CA ALA A 120 -1.72 11.74 4.09
C ALA A 120 -2.37 12.38 5.34
N ARG A 121 -2.13 13.67 5.60
CA ARG A 121 -2.77 14.40 6.71
C ARG A 121 -4.27 14.56 6.50
N GLU A 122 -4.71 14.77 5.27
CA GLU A 122 -6.14 14.85 4.92
C GLU A 122 -6.81 13.50 5.10
N HIS A 123 -6.24 12.44 4.52
CA HIS A 123 -6.74 11.08 4.69
C HIS A 123 -6.77 10.66 6.16
N TRP A 124 -5.75 10.99 6.95
CA TRP A 124 -5.72 10.73 8.39
C TRP A 124 -6.96 11.30 9.11
N LYS A 125 -7.28 12.58 8.83
CA LYS A 125 -8.45 13.26 9.42
C LYS A 125 -9.74 12.59 8.98
N THR A 126 -9.88 12.28 7.70
CA THR A 126 -11.06 11.61 7.14
C THR A 126 -11.27 10.23 7.78
N MET A 127 -10.23 9.40 7.84
CA MET A 127 -10.32 8.04 8.39
C MET A 127 -10.63 8.05 9.89
N LYS A 128 -10.04 8.96 10.65
CA LYS A 128 -10.40 9.15 12.07
C LYS A 128 -11.84 9.60 12.24
N SER A 129 -12.31 10.54 11.42
CA SER A 129 -13.68 11.08 11.50
C SER A 129 -14.73 10.04 11.11
N ALA A 130 -14.39 9.13 10.21
CA ALA A 130 -15.20 7.97 9.84
C ALA A 130 -15.18 6.83 10.88
N GLY A 131 -14.44 6.98 12.00
CA GLY A 131 -14.44 6.03 13.11
C GLY A 131 -13.56 4.79 12.90
N HIS A 132 -12.62 4.82 11.95
CA HIS A 132 -11.66 3.73 11.77
C HIS A 132 -10.61 3.68 12.88
N ALA A 133 -10.02 2.50 13.10
CA ALA A 133 -8.88 2.35 13.99
C ALA A 133 -7.60 2.81 13.27
N VAL A 134 -7.21 4.07 13.46
CA VAL A 134 -6.08 4.68 12.72
C VAL A 134 -4.80 4.70 13.57
N THR A 135 -3.69 4.23 13.00
CA THR A 135 -2.35 4.28 13.61
C THR A 135 -1.32 4.91 12.68
N TYR A 136 -0.33 5.58 13.26
CA TYR A 136 0.75 6.26 12.55
C TYR A 136 2.09 5.63 12.90
N TRP A 137 2.85 5.29 11.88
CA TRP A 137 4.14 4.62 11.95
C TRP A 137 5.17 5.41 11.18
N GLN A 138 6.34 5.62 11.78
CA GLN A 138 7.47 6.32 11.17
C GLN A 138 8.71 5.45 11.23
N GLN A 139 9.59 5.58 10.24
CA GLN A 139 10.88 4.88 10.27
C GLN A 139 11.82 5.49 11.30
N THR A 140 12.55 4.64 12.02
CA THR A 140 13.74 5.02 12.76
C THR A 140 14.95 5.04 11.82
N ALA A 141 16.07 5.63 12.25
CA ALA A 141 17.33 5.64 11.47
C ALA A 141 17.80 4.23 11.03
N ASP A 142 17.39 3.17 11.74
CA ASP A 142 17.67 1.78 11.38
C ASP A 142 16.61 1.17 10.43
N LYS A 143 15.79 2.00 9.78
CA LYS A 143 14.67 1.62 8.89
C LYS A 143 13.56 0.78 9.54
N ARG A 144 13.52 0.72 10.88
CA ARG A 144 12.47 0.00 11.63
C ARG A 144 11.25 0.88 11.82
N TRP A 145 10.09 0.25 11.96
CA TRP A 145 8.83 0.97 12.19
C TRP A 145 8.58 1.23 13.67
N GLU A 146 8.37 2.48 14.03
CA GLU A 146 7.94 2.89 15.37
C GLU A 146 6.54 3.53 15.32
N ARG A 147 5.63 3.06 16.19
CA ARG A 147 4.30 3.64 16.31
C ARG A 147 4.38 4.97 17.05
N LYS A 148 3.85 6.01 16.43
CA LYS A 148 3.82 7.39 16.96
C LYS A 148 2.41 7.83 17.39
N ALA A 149 1.35 7.24 16.82
CA ALA A 149 -0.05 7.41 17.25
C ALA A 149 -0.89 6.16 16.97
#